data_AF-A0A0Q8J6G0-F1
#
_entry.id   AF-A0A0Q8J6G0-F1
#
_cell.length_a   1.000
_cell.length_b   1.000
_cell.length_c   1.000
_cell.angle_alpha   90.00
_cell.angle_beta   90.00
_cell.angle_gamma   90.00
#
_symmetry.space_group_name_H-M   'P 1'
#
loop_
_entity.id
_entity.type
_entity.pdbx_description
1 polymer ?
#
loop_
_entity_poly.entity_id
_entity_poly.type
_entity_poly.pdbx_seq_one_letter_code
_entity_poly.pdbx_strand_id
1 'polypeptide(L)'
;MHWRFDPETRAALQRHGWRADRDVEVGAIQRAWENDGYRVLASGLRFARAFAGLRLRHPSWSGTDTDESLFDPVLAIARFDRAWASERYEPAARQRLLPIGQGYSAHLTYLIGDDGAIFGGYDDSLRRFGDSVEDALGNILLRRNQAILAIALD
;
A
#
# COMPACT_ATOMS: atom_id res chain seq x y z
N MET A 1 -10.84 -14.56 -5.43
CA MET A 1 -9.37 -14.39 -5.45
C MET A 1 -8.80 -15.01 -4.21
N HIS A 2 -7.66 -15.72 -4.28
CA HIS A 2 -7.08 -16.38 -3.10
C HIS A 2 -5.74 -15.74 -2.76
N TRP A 3 -5.73 -14.88 -1.74
CA TRP A 3 -4.51 -14.35 -1.13
C TRP A 3 -3.80 -15.45 -0.34
N ARG A 4 -2.48 -15.56 -0.49
CA ARG A 4 -1.68 -16.64 0.11
C ARG A 4 -0.73 -16.13 1.18
N PHE A 5 -1.30 -15.65 2.28
CA PHE A 5 -0.51 -15.28 3.45
C PHE A 5 0.00 -16.51 4.20
N ASP A 6 1.23 -16.45 4.69
CA ASP A 6 1.70 -17.38 5.71
C ASP A 6 0.85 -17.26 7.00
N PRO A 7 0.89 -18.26 7.90
CA PRO A 7 -0.01 -18.33 9.04
C PRO A 7 0.04 -17.10 9.97
N GLU A 8 1.23 -16.52 10.19
CA GLU A 8 1.38 -15.42 11.15
C GLU A 8 0.98 -14.08 10.53
N THR A 9 1.28 -13.81 9.26
CA THR A 9 0.72 -12.63 8.55
C THR A 9 -0.80 -12.71 8.49
N ARG A 10 -1.33 -13.91 8.17
CA ARG A 10 -2.78 -14.13 8.13
C ARG A 10 -3.43 -13.86 9.48
N ALA A 11 -2.85 -14.39 10.56
CA ALA A 11 -3.37 -14.17 11.91
C ALA A 11 -3.31 -12.69 12.30
N ALA A 12 -2.25 -11.97 11.95
CA ALA A 12 -2.15 -10.53 12.17
C ALA A 12 -3.24 -9.76 11.42
N LEU A 13 -3.43 -10.02 10.12
CA LEU A 13 -4.49 -9.40 9.32
C LEU A 13 -5.89 -9.67 9.90
N GLN A 14 -6.16 -10.90 10.33
CA GLN A 14 -7.44 -11.27 10.94
C GLN A 14 -7.71 -10.54 12.26
N ARG A 15 -6.68 -10.31 13.09
CA ARG A 15 -6.79 -9.46 14.30
C ARG A 15 -7.18 -8.02 13.98
N HIS A 16 -6.86 -7.55 12.77
CA HIS A 16 -7.25 -6.24 12.26
C HIS A 16 -8.55 -6.25 11.42
N GLY A 17 -9.32 -7.35 11.48
CA GLY A 17 -10.63 -7.44 10.85
C GLY A 17 -10.61 -7.81 9.36
N TRP A 18 -9.45 -8.18 8.80
CA TRP A 18 -9.40 -8.76 7.46
C TRP A 18 -10.02 -10.16 7.44
N ARG A 19 -10.73 -10.48 6.36
CA ARG A 19 -11.27 -11.82 6.10
C ARG A 19 -10.96 -12.22 4.67
N ALA A 20 -10.75 -13.51 4.45
CA ALA A 20 -10.40 -14.03 3.12
C ALA A 20 -11.52 -13.86 2.08
N ASP A 21 -12.77 -13.70 2.53
CA ASP A 21 -13.96 -13.49 1.72
C ASP A 21 -14.32 -12.00 1.57
N ARG A 22 -13.48 -11.08 2.07
CA ARG A 22 -13.73 -9.64 1.96
C ARG A 22 -13.75 -9.20 0.50
N ASP A 23 -14.84 -8.53 0.13
CA ASP A 23 -15.08 -8.02 -1.21
C ASP A 23 -15.80 -6.66 -1.15
N VAL A 24 -15.02 -5.59 -0.99
CA VAL A 24 -15.50 -4.21 -0.87
C VAL A 24 -15.98 -3.69 -2.24
N GLU A 25 -17.06 -2.92 -2.26
CA GLU A 25 -17.50 -2.18 -3.45
C GLU A 25 -16.46 -1.09 -3.77
N VAL A 26 -15.92 -1.09 -4.99
CA VAL A 26 -14.79 -0.23 -5.38
C VAL A 26 -15.15 0.84 -6.41
N GLY A 27 -16.39 0.95 -6.86
CA GLY A 27 -16.81 1.91 -7.88
C GLY A 27 -16.58 3.35 -7.45
N ALA A 28 -16.81 3.70 -6.19
CA ALA A 28 -16.49 5.03 -5.67
C ALA A 28 -14.98 5.30 -5.65
N ILE A 29 -14.19 4.31 -5.22
CA ILE A 29 -12.72 4.38 -5.18
C ILE A 29 -12.16 4.52 -6.61
N GLN A 30 -12.67 3.72 -7.55
CA GLN A 30 -12.28 3.75 -8.95
C GLN A 30 -12.49 5.13 -9.56
N ARG A 31 -13.70 5.70 -9.40
CA ARG A 31 -14.00 7.04 -9.90
C ARG A 31 -13.12 8.11 -9.26
N ALA A 32 -12.79 7.96 -7.98
CA ALA A 32 -11.90 8.88 -7.30
C ALA A 32 -10.50 8.89 -7.93
N TRP A 33 -9.93 7.72 -8.21
CA TRP A 33 -8.66 7.61 -8.94
C TRP A 33 -8.75 8.22 -10.34
N GLU A 34 -9.80 7.90 -11.10
CA GLU A 34 -9.99 8.42 -12.47
C GLU A 34 -10.11 9.94 -12.49
N ASN A 35 -10.88 10.52 -11.58
CA ASN A 35 -11.08 11.96 -11.46
C ASN A 35 -9.80 12.71 -11.05
N ASP A 36 -8.94 12.06 -10.26
CA ASP A 36 -7.61 12.56 -9.90
C ASP A 36 -6.56 12.26 -11.00
N GLY A 37 -7.01 11.76 -12.15
CA GLY A 37 -6.24 11.53 -13.37
C GLY A 37 -5.43 10.23 -13.36
N TYR A 38 -5.55 9.37 -12.34
CA TYR A 38 -4.80 8.12 -12.28
C TYR A 38 -5.34 7.14 -13.29
N ARG A 39 -4.43 6.37 -13.90
CA ARG A 39 -4.82 5.16 -14.61
C ARG A 39 -5.16 4.11 -13.56
N VAL A 40 -6.39 3.61 -13.59
CA VAL A 40 -6.81 2.54 -12.69
C VAL A 40 -6.09 1.25 -13.05
N LEU A 41 -5.40 0.67 -12.07
CA LEU A 41 -4.64 -0.57 -12.23
C LEU A 41 -5.49 -1.76 -11.76
N ALA A 42 -5.41 -2.87 -12.49
CA ALA A 42 -6.11 -4.10 -12.09
C ALA A 42 -5.60 -4.63 -10.73
N SER A 43 -4.32 -4.46 -10.44
CA SER A 43 -3.72 -4.73 -9.12
C SER A 43 -4.37 -3.87 -8.03
N GLY A 44 -4.53 -2.57 -8.28
CA GLY A 44 -5.17 -1.63 -7.37
C GLY A 44 -6.62 -1.96 -7.06
N LEU A 45 -7.44 -2.29 -8.07
CA LEU A 45 -8.82 -2.72 -7.84
C LEU A 45 -8.89 -3.99 -7.00
N ARG A 46 -8.03 -4.98 -7.30
CA ARG A 46 -7.98 -6.24 -6.53
C ARG A 46 -7.57 -6.00 -5.09
N PHE A 47 -6.59 -5.11 -4.87
CA PHE A 47 -6.19 -4.69 -3.54
C PHE A 47 -7.34 -3.98 -2.80
N ALA A 48 -7.97 -2.98 -3.41
CA ALA A 48 -9.04 -2.21 -2.78
C ALA A 48 -10.23 -3.10 -2.37
N ARG A 49 -10.65 -4.05 -3.22
CA ARG A 49 -11.72 -5.01 -2.87
C ARG A 49 -11.39 -5.81 -1.60
N ALA A 50 -10.13 -6.18 -1.42
CA ALA A 50 -9.71 -7.01 -0.31
C ALA A 50 -9.28 -6.24 0.94
N PHE A 51 -8.82 -5.00 0.82
CA PHE A 51 -8.15 -4.29 1.91
C PHE A 51 -8.65 -2.86 2.18
N ALA A 52 -9.42 -2.25 1.28
CA ALA A 52 -9.91 -0.88 1.51
C ALA A 52 -10.71 -0.78 2.82
N GLY A 53 -10.45 0.28 3.59
CA GLY A 53 -11.00 0.54 4.91
C GLY A 53 -10.32 -0.19 6.07
N LEU A 54 -9.30 -1.03 5.83
CA LEU A 54 -8.59 -1.69 6.92
C LEU A 54 -7.58 -0.77 7.58
N ARG A 55 -7.51 -0.89 8.91
CA ARG A 55 -6.59 -0.18 9.78
C ARG A 55 -5.71 -1.19 10.50
N LEU A 56 -4.41 -1.15 10.22
CA LEU A 56 -3.42 -2.07 10.77
C LEU A 56 -2.63 -1.35 11.85
N ARG A 57 -2.48 -1.99 13.01
CA ARG A 57 -1.53 -1.54 14.03
C ARG A 57 -0.33 -2.48 14.00
N HIS A 58 0.86 -1.93 13.84
CA HIS A 58 2.08 -2.69 13.68
C HIS A 58 3.23 -1.98 14.40
N PRO A 59 4.35 -2.64 14.68
CA PRO A 59 5.52 -1.94 15.21
C PRO A 59 5.91 -0.75 14.33
N SER A 60 6.35 0.33 14.96
CA SER A 60 6.91 1.50 14.29
C SER A 60 8.20 1.14 13.55
N TRP A 61 8.68 2.07 12.72
CA TRP A 61 9.95 1.90 12.03
C TRP A 61 11.12 1.64 12.99
N SER A 62 11.18 2.37 14.12
CA SER A 62 12.19 2.16 15.17
C SER A 62 12.03 0.82 15.88
N GLY A 63 10.81 0.27 15.91
CA GLY A 63 10.48 -0.96 16.64
C GLY A 63 10.32 -0.78 18.14
N THR A 64 10.42 0.45 18.64
CA THR A 64 10.27 0.78 20.06
C THR A 64 8.86 1.21 20.44
N ASP A 65 8.00 1.41 19.44
CA ASP A 65 6.61 1.84 19.61
C ASP A 65 5.70 1.12 18.60
N THR A 66 4.40 1.40 18.68
CA THR A 66 3.40 1.00 17.69
C THR A 66 3.11 2.15 16.74
N ASP A 67 2.75 1.80 15.52
CA ASP A 67 2.38 2.70 14.46
C ASP A 67 1.12 2.17 13.74
N GLU A 68 0.56 2.98 12.86
CA GLU A 68 -0.70 2.69 12.20
C GLU A 68 -0.63 2.88 10.69
N SER A 69 -1.20 1.92 9.97
CA SER A 69 -1.43 2.02 8.54
C SER A 69 -2.92 1.94 8.23
N LEU A 70 -3.40 2.80 7.32
CA LEU A 70 -4.78 2.85 6.87
C LEU A 70 -4.83 2.67 5.35
N PHE A 71 -5.48 1.60 4.90
CA PHE A 71 -5.76 1.38 3.48
C PHE A 71 -7.04 2.09 3.07
N ASP A 72 -6.92 3.40 2.85
CA ASP A 72 -7.99 4.23 2.30
C ASP A 72 -7.47 4.94 1.04
N PRO A 73 -7.78 4.40 -0.16
CA PRO A 73 -7.31 5.00 -1.40
C PRO A 73 -7.82 6.43 -1.64
N VAL A 74 -9.04 6.75 -1.19
CA VAL A 74 -9.63 8.09 -1.38
C VAL A 74 -8.92 9.09 -0.48
N LEU A 75 -8.62 8.70 0.76
CA LEU A 75 -7.80 9.53 1.64
C LEU A 75 -6.35 9.64 1.15
N ALA A 76 -5.80 8.57 0.56
CA ALA A 76 -4.45 8.56 0.01
C ALA A 76 -4.29 9.60 -1.10
N ILE A 77 -5.18 9.61 -2.11
CA ILE A 77 -5.14 10.63 -3.17
C ILE A 77 -5.32 12.06 -2.61
N ALA A 78 -6.20 12.24 -1.63
CA ALA A 78 -6.49 13.57 -1.07
C ALA A 78 -5.32 14.18 -0.28
N ARG A 79 -4.34 13.37 0.13
CA ARG A 79 -3.18 13.80 0.93
C ARG A 79 -1.85 13.64 0.21
N PHE A 80 -1.87 13.25 -1.05
CA PHE A 80 -0.68 12.95 -1.82
C PHE A 80 -0.69 13.77 -3.10
N ASP A 81 0.35 14.58 -3.30
CA ASP A 81 0.51 15.28 -4.57
C ASP A 81 0.92 14.27 -5.65
N ARG A 82 0.00 14.04 -6.58
CA ARG A 82 0.17 13.15 -7.74
C ARG A 82 1.46 13.41 -8.51
N ALA A 83 1.96 14.64 -8.58
CA ALA A 83 3.21 14.96 -9.27
C ALA A 83 4.38 14.12 -8.75
N TRP A 84 4.42 13.81 -7.44
CA TRP A 84 5.42 12.90 -6.87
C TRP A 84 5.35 11.51 -7.49
N ALA A 85 4.14 10.95 -7.65
CA ALA A 85 3.99 9.66 -8.31
C ALA A 85 4.48 9.74 -9.76
N SER A 86 3.92 10.64 -10.57
CA SER A 86 4.18 10.63 -12.01
C SER A 86 5.58 11.10 -12.41
N GLU A 87 6.16 12.04 -11.68
CA GLU A 87 7.44 12.68 -12.07
C GLU A 87 8.66 12.07 -11.39
N ARG A 88 8.49 11.45 -10.21
CA ARG A 88 9.60 10.91 -9.42
C ARG A 88 9.50 9.41 -9.23
N TYR A 89 8.37 8.94 -8.72
CA TYR A 89 8.28 7.55 -8.26
C TYR A 89 8.05 6.55 -9.39
N GLU A 90 7.18 6.85 -10.36
CA GLU A 90 6.93 5.97 -11.51
C GLU A 90 8.20 5.76 -12.36
N PRO A 91 9.01 6.80 -12.68
CA PRO A 91 10.31 6.61 -13.32
C PRO A 91 11.25 5.70 -12.51
N ALA A 92 11.37 5.95 -11.21
CA ALA A 92 12.24 5.19 -10.31
C ALA A 92 11.80 3.72 -10.16
N ALA A 93 10.49 3.48 -10.03
CA ALA A 93 9.89 2.14 -9.96
C ALA A 93 9.82 1.44 -11.32
N ARG A 94 10.03 2.18 -12.42
CA ARG A 94 9.89 1.73 -13.82
C ARG A 94 8.52 1.13 -14.13
N GLN A 95 7.48 1.62 -13.46
CA GLN A 95 6.10 1.17 -13.65
C GLN A 95 5.12 2.23 -13.14
N ARG A 96 3.84 2.07 -13.51
CA ARG A 96 2.78 2.93 -12.99
C ARG A 96 2.52 2.62 -11.52
N LEU A 97 2.12 3.66 -10.79
CA LEU A 97 1.87 3.56 -9.36
C LEU A 97 0.51 4.16 -9.02
N LEU A 98 -0.25 3.46 -8.18
CA LEU A 98 -1.58 3.88 -7.75
C LEU A 98 -1.65 4.00 -6.22
N PRO A 99 -2.08 5.14 -5.66
CA PRO A 99 -2.23 5.29 -4.21
C PRO A 99 -3.32 4.38 -3.65
N ILE A 100 -2.98 3.62 -2.60
CA ILE A 100 -3.88 2.63 -1.98
C ILE A 100 -4.08 2.82 -0.48
N GLY A 101 -3.33 3.72 0.14
CA GLY A 101 -3.44 3.99 1.57
C GLY A 101 -2.34 4.88 2.10
N GLN A 102 -2.34 5.04 3.41
CA GLN A 102 -1.33 5.76 4.18
C GLN A 102 -0.70 4.80 5.18
N GLY A 103 0.60 4.91 5.35
CA GLY A 103 1.38 4.12 6.28
C GLY A 103 1.99 4.96 7.37
N TYR A 104 2.34 4.30 8.47
CA TYR A 104 3.15 4.85 9.55
C TYR A 104 2.62 6.21 10.03
N SER A 105 1.39 6.23 10.55
CA SER A 105 0.72 7.43 11.07
C SER A 105 0.61 8.56 10.05
N ALA A 106 0.35 8.18 8.80
CA ALA A 106 0.27 9.06 7.64
C ALA A 106 1.58 9.76 7.26
N HIS A 107 2.72 9.28 7.76
CA HIS A 107 4.03 9.74 7.29
C HIS A 107 4.30 9.30 5.87
N LEU A 108 3.77 8.17 5.38
CA LEU A 108 3.99 7.75 3.99
C LEU A 108 2.71 7.43 3.24
N THR A 109 2.76 7.55 1.91
CA THR A 109 1.70 7.08 1.03
C THR A 109 2.06 5.72 0.46
N TYR A 110 1.18 4.73 0.66
CA TYR A 110 1.31 3.43 0.01
C TYR A 110 0.83 3.50 -1.43
N LEU A 111 1.64 2.95 -2.33
CA LEU A 111 1.41 2.88 -3.75
C LEU A 111 1.48 1.41 -4.20
N ILE A 112 0.63 1.00 -5.14
CA ILE A 112 0.70 -0.33 -5.76
C ILE A 112 1.12 -0.22 -7.22
N GLY A 113 2.04 -1.09 -7.63
CA GLY A 113 2.47 -1.27 -9.01
C GLY A 113 1.49 -2.10 -9.85
N ASP A 114 1.69 -2.10 -11.16
CA ASP A 114 0.94 -2.95 -12.10
C ASP A 114 1.13 -4.45 -11.80
N ASP A 115 2.33 -4.81 -11.33
CA ASP A 115 2.73 -6.17 -10.94
C ASP A 115 2.18 -6.61 -9.57
N GLY A 116 1.65 -5.68 -8.78
CA GLY A 116 1.17 -5.92 -7.42
C GLY A 116 2.23 -5.70 -6.32
N ALA A 117 3.43 -5.22 -6.67
CA ALA A 117 4.41 -4.75 -5.70
C ALA A 117 3.87 -3.52 -4.95
N ILE A 118 4.21 -3.42 -3.67
CA ILE A 118 3.81 -2.29 -2.82
C ILE A 118 5.02 -1.41 -2.55
N PHE A 119 4.83 -0.11 -2.69
CA PHE A 119 5.80 0.93 -2.42
C PHE A 119 5.27 1.88 -1.34
N GLY A 120 6.18 2.55 -0.64
CA GLY A 120 5.86 3.69 0.22
C GLY A 120 6.66 4.89 -0.23
N GLY A 121 5.96 5.96 -0.60
CA GLY A 121 6.53 7.26 -0.93
C GLY A 121 6.51 8.18 0.28
N TYR A 122 7.62 8.86 0.53
CA TYR A 122 7.76 9.94 1.51
C TYR A 122 8.74 10.98 0.97
N ASP A 123 8.23 12.16 0.63
CA ASP A 123 9.00 13.25 0.02
C ASP A 123 9.92 12.76 -1.12
N ASP A 124 11.23 12.95 -0.99
CA ASP A 124 12.27 12.55 -1.94
C ASP A 124 12.73 11.10 -1.77
N SER A 125 11.94 10.26 -1.11
CA SER A 125 12.25 8.85 -0.92
C SER A 125 11.12 7.93 -1.39
N LEU A 126 11.50 6.87 -2.09
CA LEU A 126 10.62 5.77 -2.45
C LEU A 126 11.20 4.47 -1.92
N ARG A 127 10.36 3.66 -1.28
CA ARG A 127 10.75 2.38 -0.71
C ARG A 127 9.86 1.27 -1.23
N ARG A 128 10.44 0.13 -1.62
CA ARG A 128 9.69 -1.08 -1.96
C ARG A 128 9.45 -1.93 -0.71
N PHE A 129 8.20 -2.17 -0.37
CA PHE A 129 7.80 -2.98 0.80
C PHE A 129 7.70 -4.47 0.47
N GLY A 130 7.48 -4.84 -0.78
CA GLY A 130 7.44 -6.23 -1.21
C GLY A 130 7.12 -6.36 -2.70
N ASP A 131 7.45 -7.52 -3.27
CA ASP A 131 7.19 -7.86 -4.68
C ASP A 131 5.74 -8.29 -4.93
N SER A 132 5.02 -8.55 -3.85
CA SER A 132 3.60 -8.90 -3.84
C SER A 132 2.90 -8.25 -2.65
N VAL A 133 1.57 -8.27 -2.67
CA VAL A 133 0.74 -7.84 -1.53
C VAL A 133 1.01 -8.71 -0.29
N GLU A 134 1.17 -10.01 -0.49
CA GLU A 134 1.53 -10.97 0.54
C GLU A 134 2.84 -10.62 1.25
N ASP A 135 3.90 -10.38 0.47
CA ASP A 135 5.21 -10.05 1.01
C ASP A 135 5.19 -8.69 1.71
N ALA A 136 4.56 -7.69 1.09
CA ALA A 136 4.49 -6.34 1.63
C ALA A 136 3.75 -6.29 2.97
N LEU A 137 2.59 -6.95 3.07
CA LEU A 137 1.82 -6.96 4.32
C LEU A 137 2.54 -7.75 5.42
N GLY A 138 3.25 -8.83 5.09
CA GLY A 138 4.12 -9.51 6.05
C GLY A 138 5.24 -8.60 6.57
N ASN A 139 5.84 -7.81 5.68
CA ASN A 139 6.92 -6.87 6.05
C ASN A 139 6.40 -5.70 6.90
N ILE A 140 5.23 -5.14 6.57
CA ILE A 140 4.58 -4.07 7.34
C ILE A 140 4.18 -4.56 8.74
N LEU A 141 3.47 -5.70 8.82
CA LEU A 141 2.88 -6.16 10.08
C LEU A 141 3.90 -6.76 11.05
N LEU A 142 4.93 -7.43 10.53
CA LEU A 142 5.81 -8.31 11.31
C LEU A 142 7.28 -7.93 11.23
N ARG A 143 7.64 -6.87 10.48
CA ARG A 143 9.03 -6.42 10.27
C ARG A 143 9.97 -7.52 9.76
N ARG A 144 9.44 -8.42 8.93
CA ARG A 144 10.16 -9.64 8.50
C ARG A 144 11.32 -9.40 7.54
N ASN A 145 11.40 -8.23 6.91
CA ASN A 145 12.52 -7.91 6.03
C ASN A 145 13.16 -6.57 6.37
N GLN A 146 14.49 -6.61 6.46
CA GLN A 146 15.37 -5.45 6.27
C GLN A 146 15.44 -5.02 4.80
N ALA A 147 14.87 -5.80 3.88
CA ALA A 147 14.83 -5.54 2.44
C ALA A 147 13.73 -4.54 2.02
N ILE A 148 13.42 -3.56 2.86
CA ILE A 148 12.72 -2.37 2.40
C ILE A 148 13.74 -1.58 1.58
N LEU A 149 13.75 -1.83 0.28
CA LEU A 149 14.74 -1.30 -0.63
C LEU A 149 14.42 0.17 -0.90
N ALA A 150 15.34 1.04 -0.52
CA ALA A 150 15.34 2.41 -1.00
C ALA A 150 15.56 2.37 -2.52
N ILE A 151 14.70 3.06 -3.25
CA ILE A 151 14.83 3.26 -4.68
C ILE A 151 15.38 4.67 -4.86
N ALA A 152 16.49 4.81 -5.59
CA ALA A 152 17.04 6.11 -5.91
C ALA A 152 16.07 6.87 -6.81
N LEU A 153 15.85 8.15 -6.49
CA LEU A 153 15.14 9.07 -7.36
C LEU A 153 16.20 9.80 -8.19
N ASP A 154 16.11 9.69 -9.51
CA ASP A 154 16.98 10.41 -10.45
C ASP A 154 16.54 11.89 -10.59
#